data_AF-A0AB38UFA3-F1
#
_entry.id   AF-A0AB38UFA3-F1
#
_cell.length_a   1.000
_cell.length_b   1.000
_cell.length_c   1.000
_cell.angle_alpha   90.00
_cell.angle_beta   90.00
_cell.angle_gamma   90.00
#
_symmetry.space_group_name_H-M   'P 1'
#
loop_
_entity.id
_entity.type
_entity.pdbx_description
1 polymer ?
#
loop_
_entity_poly.entity_id
_entity_poly.type
_entity_poly.pdbx_seq_one_letter_code
_entity_poly.pdbx_strand_id
1 'polypeptide(L)'
;MKEFRGTKGEWLVDDIDVISRETGFAICQVYDGLDTHISEMDMEVVNANARLMATAPELLEALQAMLERFDYKEQSIYSFAAKEIDVAKAVIKKAIE
;
A
#
# COMPACT_ATOMS: atom_id res chain seq x y z
N MET A 1 -14.79 0.12 -6.76
CA MET A 1 -13.87 -1.03 -6.60
C MET A 1 -14.29 -1.85 -5.38
N LYS A 2 -13.67 -3.02 -5.10
CA LYS A 2 -13.96 -3.78 -3.87
C LYS A 2 -13.30 -3.10 -2.67
N GLU A 3 -13.91 -3.28 -1.50
CA GLU A 3 -13.37 -2.83 -0.22
C GLU A 3 -12.16 -3.68 0.20
N PHE A 4 -11.11 -3.04 0.74
CA PHE A 4 -9.95 -3.72 1.31
C PHE A 4 -10.35 -4.51 2.57
N ARG A 5 -10.03 -5.82 2.62
CA ARG A 5 -10.43 -6.72 3.72
C ARG A 5 -9.39 -6.88 4.83
N GLY A 6 -8.22 -6.25 4.72
CA GLY A 6 -7.16 -6.33 5.73
C GLY A 6 -7.46 -5.54 7.00
N THR A 7 -6.46 -5.41 7.87
CA THR A 7 -6.56 -4.68 9.14
C THR A 7 -7.06 -3.26 8.90
N LYS A 8 -8.16 -2.90 9.56
CA LYS A 8 -8.80 -1.60 9.42
C LYS A 8 -8.08 -0.52 10.24
N GLY A 9 -8.37 0.73 9.90
CA GLY A 9 -7.83 1.90 10.58
C GLY A 9 -6.37 2.18 10.24
N GLU A 10 -5.82 3.16 10.94
CA GLU A 10 -4.44 3.62 10.76
C GLU A 10 -3.44 2.56 11.22
N TRP A 11 -2.37 2.40 10.45
CA TRP A 11 -1.24 1.56 10.78
C TRP A 11 -0.06 2.44 11.20
N LEU A 12 0.67 2.04 12.24
CA LEU A 12 1.80 2.79 12.78
C LEU A 12 3.09 1.99 12.61
N VAL A 13 4.22 2.67 12.54
CA VAL A 13 5.55 2.05 12.59
C VAL A 13 6.01 2.01 14.05
N ASP A 14 6.42 0.83 14.52
CA ASP A 14 7.02 0.59 15.84
C ASP A 14 8.28 -0.28 15.66
N ASP A 15 9.45 0.36 15.63
CA ASP A 15 10.73 -0.26 15.29
C ASP A 15 10.68 -1.00 13.92
N ILE A 16 10.74 -2.33 13.93
CA ILE A 16 10.63 -3.17 12.72
C ILE A 16 9.20 -3.65 12.44
N ASP A 17 8.26 -3.34 13.33
CA ASP A 17 6.87 -3.73 13.22
C ASP A 17 6.03 -2.63 12.57
N VAL A 18 5.05 -3.05 11.78
CA VAL A 18 3.89 -2.22 11.45
C VAL A 18 2.72 -2.73 12.29
N ILE A 19 2.14 -1.87 13.11
CA ILE A 19 1.12 -2.22 14.10
C ILE A 19 -0.22 -1.57 13.79
N SER A 20 -1.30 -2.17 14.25
CA SER A 20 -2.64 -1.55 14.24
C SER A 20 -2.70 -0.46 15.30
N ARG A 21 -3.08 0.77 14.95
CA ARG A 21 -3.30 1.84 15.93
C ARG A 21 -4.41 1.50 16.94
N GLU A 22 -5.43 0.78 16.49
CA GLU A 22 -6.60 0.42 17.30
C GLU A 22 -6.27 -0.64 18.36
N THR A 23 -5.53 -1.67 17.97
CA THR A 23 -5.30 -2.84 18.84
C THR A 23 -3.89 -2.89 19.44
N GLY A 24 -2.94 -2.15 18.88
CA GLY A 24 -1.53 -2.19 19.25
C GLY A 24 -0.79 -3.47 18.83
N PHE A 25 -1.46 -4.42 18.15
CA PHE A 25 -0.83 -5.66 17.71
C PHE A 25 -0.16 -5.52 16.34
N ALA A 26 0.93 -6.26 16.17
CA ALA A 26 1.69 -6.33 14.92
C ALA A 26 0.83 -6.88 13.77
N ILE A 27 0.88 -6.19 12.65
CA ILE A 27 0.32 -6.57 11.35
C ILE A 27 1.39 -7.30 10.54
N CYS A 28 2.61 -6.77 10.52
CA CYS A 28 3.77 -7.42 9.90
C CYS A 28 5.09 -6.90 10.49
N GLN A 29 6.14 -7.69 10.29
CA GLN A 29 7.53 -7.29 10.48
C GLN A 29 8.17 -6.92 9.15
N VAL A 30 9.02 -5.92 9.16
CA VAL A 30 9.65 -5.33 7.99
C VAL A 30 11.16 -5.49 8.07
N TYR A 31 11.76 -5.88 6.95
CA TYR A 31 13.18 -6.20 6.82
C TYR A 31 13.79 -5.39 5.67
N ASP A 32 15.12 -5.32 5.62
CA ASP A 32 15.87 -4.69 4.53
C ASP A 32 15.98 -5.58 3.27
N GLY A 33 15.55 -6.84 3.37
CA GLY A 33 15.55 -7.81 2.27
C GLY A 33 16.87 -8.57 2.11
N LEU A 34 17.79 -8.45 3.07
CA LEU A 34 19.04 -9.21 3.10
C LEU A 34 18.95 -10.39 4.07
N ASP A 35 19.70 -11.46 3.79
CA ASP A 35 19.84 -12.60 4.69
C ASP A 35 20.88 -12.28 5.78
N THR A 36 20.54 -11.34 6.65
CA THR A 36 21.40 -10.87 7.75
C THR A 36 20.68 -10.98 9.09
N HIS A 37 21.45 -11.00 10.18
CA HIS A 37 20.86 -11.00 11.51
C HIS A 37 20.12 -9.66 11.76
N ILE A 38 19.03 -9.66 12.54
CA ILE A 38 18.22 -8.46 12.84
C ILE A 38 19.08 -7.29 13.33
N SER A 39 20.10 -7.56 14.15
CA SER A 39 21.02 -6.53 14.66
C SER A 39 21.95 -5.91 13.62
N GLU A 40 22.02 -6.45 12.42
CA GLU A 40 22.89 -6.05 11.32
C GLU A 40 22.11 -5.42 10.15
N MET A 41 20.78 -5.36 10.26
CA MET A 41 19.94 -4.81 9.20
C MET A 41 20.23 -3.34 8.94
N ASP A 42 20.09 -2.93 7.68
CA ASP A 42 20.05 -1.53 7.32
C ASP A 42 18.72 -0.90 7.78
N MET A 43 18.76 -0.27 8.95
CA MET A 43 17.60 0.36 9.55
C MET A 43 17.04 1.52 8.72
N GLU A 44 17.82 2.15 7.83
CA GLU A 44 17.29 3.17 6.93
C GLU A 44 16.33 2.53 5.91
N VAL A 45 16.72 1.39 5.34
CA VAL A 45 15.90 0.60 4.41
C VAL A 45 14.68 0.02 5.13
N VAL A 46 14.85 -0.55 6.32
CA VAL A 46 13.73 -1.06 7.14
C VAL A 46 12.71 0.04 7.41
N ASN A 47 13.16 1.22 7.86
CA ASN A 47 12.27 2.35 8.15
C ASN A 47 11.59 2.92 6.90
N ALA A 48 12.24 2.88 5.73
CA ALA A 48 11.61 3.30 4.48
C ALA A 48 10.51 2.32 4.06
N ASN A 49 10.79 1.01 4.14
CA ASN A 49 9.83 -0.05 3.86
C ASN A 49 8.64 0.00 4.83
N ALA A 50 8.89 0.19 6.13
CA ALA A 50 7.84 0.23 7.15
C ALA A 50 6.90 1.42 6.95
N ARG A 51 7.44 2.60 6.59
CA ARG A 51 6.61 3.78 6.26
C ARG A 51 5.70 3.53 5.06
N LEU A 52 6.22 2.88 4.00
CA LEU A 52 5.40 2.51 2.85
C LEU A 52 4.26 1.56 3.25
N MET A 53 4.56 0.54 4.06
CA MET A 53 3.58 -0.44 4.51
C MET A 53 2.52 0.20 5.43
N ALA A 54 2.93 1.04 6.38
CA ALA A 54 2.01 1.75 7.27
C ALA A 54 1.06 2.69 6.50
N THR A 55 1.53 3.29 5.40
CA THR A 55 0.71 4.17 4.56
C THR A 55 -0.10 3.39 3.51
N ALA A 56 0.10 2.08 3.36
CA ALA A 56 -0.49 1.30 2.27
C ALA A 56 -2.03 1.33 2.24
N PRO A 57 -2.77 1.27 3.37
CA PRO A 57 -4.23 1.38 3.35
C PRO A 57 -4.72 2.73 2.79
N GLU A 58 -4.16 3.84 3.27
CA GLU A 58 -4.51 5.18 2.82
C GLU A 58 -4.13 5.42 1.35
N LEU A 59 -2.95 4.94 0.94
CA LEU A 59 -2.50 4.98 -0.45
C LEU A 59 -3.46 4.21 -1.36
N LEU A 60 -3.89 3.02 -0.93
CA LEU A 60 -4.85 2.20 -1.68
C LEU A 60 -6.20 2.91 -1.82
N GLU A 61 -6.75 3.48 -0.75
CA GLU A 61 -8.00 4.25 -0.78
C GLU A 61 -7.91 5.46 -1.72
N ALA A 62 -6.81 6.23 -1.63
CA ALA A 62 -6.59 7.39 -2.49
C ALA A 62 -6.52 7.00 -3.98
N LEU A 63 -5.82 5.91 -4.29
CA LEU A 63 -5.73 5.39 -5.66
C LEU A 63 -7.06 4.86 -6.18
N GLN A 64 -7.82 4.14 -5.35
CA GLN A 64 -9.16 3.67 -5.71
C GLN A 64 -10.10 4.84 -6.01
N ALA A 65 -10.15 5.83 -5.12
CA ALA A 65 -10.97 7.03 -5.30
C ALA A 65 -10.59 7.83 -6.56
N MET A 66 -9.29 7.90 -6.86
CA MET A 66 -8.79 8.52 -8.08
C MET A 66 -9.31 7.79 -9.33
N LEU A 67 -9.14 6.47 -9.40
CA LEU A 67 -9.49 5.68 -10.58
C LEU A 67 -10.99 5.46 -10.77
N GLU A 68 -11.80 5.62 -9.73
CA GLU A 68 -13.27 5.65 -9.84
C GLU A 68 -13.77 6.90 -10.57
N ARG A 69 -13.01 8.00 -10.54
CA ARG A 69 -13.35 9.25 -11.25
C ARG A 69 -12.84 9.28 -12.69
N PHE A 70 -11.77 8.53 -12.97
CA PHE A 70 -11.19 8.42 -14.32
C PHE A 70 -11.78 7.24 -15.09
N ASP A 71 -12.76 7.56 -15.95
CA ASP A 71 -13.24 6.64 -16.99
C ASP A 71 -12.91 7.19 -18.37
N TYR A 72 -11.83 6.70 -18.98
CA TYR A 72 -11.41 7.11 -20.33
C TYR A 72 -12.40 6.71 -21.43
N LYS A 73 -13.34 5.78 -21.15
CA LYS A 73 -14.39 5.39 -22.11
C LYS A 73 -15.48 6.46 -22.19
N GLU A 74 -15.80 7.06 -21.05
CA GLU A 74 -16.77 8.17 -20.94
C GLU A 74 -16.10 9.55 -21.13
N GLN A 75 -14.79 9.64 -20.89
CA GLN A 75 -14.01 10.89 -20.91
C GLN A 75 -12.82 10.75 -21.87
N SER A 76 -13.10 10.87 -23.17
CA SER A 76 -12.14 10.61 -24.25
C SER A 76 -10.84 11.44 -24.19
N ILE A 77 -10.86 12.60 -23.51
CA ILE A 77 -9.67 13.42 -23.25
C ILE A 77 -8.58 12.68 -22.45
N TYR A 78 -8.95 11.63 -21.71
CA TYR A 78 -8.02 10.80 -20.94
C TYR A 78 -7.61 9.51 -21.65
N SER A 79 -8.01 9.31 -22.91
CA SER A 79 -7.66 8.10 -23.69
C SER A 79 -6.14 7.88 -23.84
N PHE A 80 -5.34 8.95 -23.80
CA PHE A 80 -3.87 8.86 -23.83
C PHE A 80 -3.29 8.10 -22.63
N ALA A 81 -3.99 8.07 -21.49
CA ALA A 81 -3.57 7.42 -20.25
C ALA A 81 -4.26 6.06 -20.01
N ALA A 82 -5.00 5.53 -21.01
CA ALA A 82 -5.81 4.33 -20.85
C ALA A 82 -4.98 3.12 -20.37
N LYS A 83 -3.76 2.97 -20.89
CA LYS A 83 -2.85 1.88 -20.51
C LYS A 83 -2.44 1.97 -19.05
N GLU A 84 -2.05 3.15 -18.58
CA GLU A 84 -1.62 3.39 -17.20
C GLU A 84 -2.79 3.18 -16.22
N ILE A 85 -3.99 3.64 -16.60
CA ILE A 85 -5.23 3.42 -15.83
C ILE A 85 -5.53 1.93 -15.72
N ASP A 86 -5.45 1.18 -16.83
CA ASP A 86 -5.73 -0.26 -16.82
C ASP A 86 -4.70 -1.04 -15.99
N VAL A 87 -3.42 -0.66 -16.06
CA VAL A 87 -2.36 -1.24 -15.19
C VAL A 87 -2.65 -0.94 -13.72
N ALA A 88 -2.99 0.30 -13.36
CA ALA A 88 -3.27 0.67 -11.98
C ALA A 88 -4.50 -0.09 -11.44
N LYS A 89 -5.56 -0.21 -12.24
CA LYS A 89 -6.75 -1.02 -11.90
C LYS A 89 -6.38 -2.49 -11.67
N ALA A 90 -5.51 -3.06 -12.48
CA ALA A 90 -5.06 -4.44 -12.33
C ALA A 90 -4.21 -4.66 -11.06
N VAL A 91 -3.28 -3.75 -10.76
CA VAL A 91 -2.44 -3.82 -9.55
C VAL A 91 -3.28 -3.68 -8.28
N ILE A 92 -4.23 -2.74 -8.25
CA ILE A 92 -5.16 -2.57 -7.14
C ILE A 92 -6.02 -3.82 -6.94
N LYS A 93 -6.52 -4.40 -8.03
CA LYS A 93 -7.29 -5.66 -7.96
C LYS A 93 -6.46 -6.77 -7.32
N LYS A 94 -5.19 -6.91 -7.71
CA LYS A 94 -4.26 -7.88 -7.11
C LYS A 94 -3.99 -7.62 -5.62
N ALA A 95 -4.02 -6.36 -5.17
CA ALA A 95 -3.75 -6.01 -3.78
C ALA A 95 -4.93 -6.32 -2.83
N ILE A 96 -6.16 -6.43 -3.35
CA ILE A 96 -7.38 -6.57 -2.54
C ILE A 96 -8.10 -7.93 -2.70
N GLU A 97 -7.63 -8.79 -3.62
CA GLU A 97 -8.17 -10.12 -3.90
C GLU A 97 -7.14 -11.21 -3.60
#